data_AF-A0A0L6JRQ1-F1
#
_entry.id   AF-A0A0L6JRQ1-F1
#
_cell.length_a   1.000
_cell.length_b   1.000
_cell.length_c   1.000
_cell.angle_alpha   90.00
_cell.angle_beta   90.00
_cell.angle_gamma   90.00
#
_symmetry.space_group_name_H-M   'P 1'
#
loop_
_entity.id
_entity.type
_entity.pdbx_description
1 polymer ?
#
loop_
_entity_poly.entity_id
_entity_poly.type
_entity_poly.pdbx_seq_one_letter_code
_entity_poly.pdbx_strand_id
1 'polypeptide(L)'
;MNRLIKFFLILTITSLFSVTPFQVSNADEPSLIVENGVSLINIPSQVDGKISISGQTTKQKIKALIIKDTYQEWFDIDLENGKFNEDIWLTEGKGQYDVNIMVNLEDRKYTYGPKIHVENVSEVNRFLVPTKDVESNDPAISDLAKRLTRLSKTDRDKARNIYNWITRNIKYDYDKYRRQLANDYTDIYGATNTFKTKKGVCYDFSTLFAAMSRSIGLEAKVIRGNYVSGKRQEYHAWNEIHLKDEGKWIKLDSTFGYALNKNYFDNKDFDDDHVKIDEM
;
A
#
# COMPACT_ATOMS: atom_id res chain seq x y z
N MET A 1 100.41 8.55 17.43
CA MET A 1 99.34 9.41 16.86
C MET A 1 98.10 8.54 16.70
N ASN A 2 97.21 8.48 17.69
CA ASN A 2 95.92 9.22 17.68
C ASN A 2 95.32 9.22 16.24
N ARG A 3 94.21 8.53 15.91
CA ARG A 3 92.90 8.58 16.58
C ARG A 3 91.84 7.79 15.77
N LEU A 4 90.76 7.40 16.48
CA LEU A 4 89.38 7.14 16.04
C LEU A 4 89.06 5.88 15.20
N ILE A 5 88.65 4.84 15.93
CA ILE A 5 87.73 3.78 15.48
C ILE A 5 86.34 4.42 15.33
N LYS A 6 85.78 4.43 14.11
CA LYS A 6 84.39 4.84 13.86
C LYS A 6 83.46 3.66 14.15
N PHE A 7 82.68 3.75 15.22
CA PHE A 7 81.53 2.88 15.45
C PHE A 7 80.42 3.23 14.44
N PHE A 8 80.00 2.26 13.62
CA PHE A 8 78.76 2.35 12.85
C PHE A 8 77.60 1.91 13.75
N LEU A 9 76.70 2.84 14.06
CA LEU A 9 75.46 2.57 14.76
C LEU A 9 74.43 2.06 13.73
N ILE A 10 74.05 0.78 13.81
CA ILE A 10 72.95 0.22 13.01
C ILE A 10 71.65 0.55 13.75
N LEU A 11 70.85 1.47 13.21
CA LEU A 11 69.49 1.74 13.68
C LEU A 11 68.55 0.68 13.10
N THR A 12 68.15 -0.31 13.89
CA THR A 12 67.05 -1.23 13.53
C THR A 12 65.72 -0.57 13.89
N ILE A 13 64.96 -0.12 12.89
CA ILE A 13 63.58 0.33 13.06
C ILE A 13 62.69 -0.91 13.13
N THR A 14 62.29 -1.32 14.33
CA THR A 14 61.22 -2.32 14.51
C THR A 14 59.88 -1.61 14.49
N SER A 15 59.19 -1.67 13.35
CA SER A 15 57.79 -1.24 13.25
C SER A 15 56.88 -2.28 13.93
N LEU A 16 56.37 -1.94 15.11
CA LEU A 16 55.28 -2.67 15.75
C LEU A 16 53.99 -2.41 14.96
N PHE A 17 53.57 -3.36 14.13
CA PHE A 17 52.22 -3.37 13.58
C PHE A 17 51.28 -3.90 14.67
N SER A 18 50.56 -2.99 15.34
CA SER A 18 49.41 -3.36 16.16
C SER A 18 48.28 -3.79 15.24
N VAL A 19 48.10 -5.10 15.08
CA VAL A 19 46.90 -5.65 14.42
C VAL A 19 45.75 -5.45 15.40
N THR A 20 44.93 -4.42 15.19
CA THR A 20 43.66 -4.32 15.91
C THR A 20 42.79 -5.50 15.47
N PRO A 21 42.33 -6.38 16.37
CA PRO A 21 41.41 -7.43 15.99
C PRO A 21 40.18 -6.78 15.35
N PHE A 22 39.90 -7.15 14.11
CA PHE A 22 38.68 -6.78 13.43
C PHE A 22 37.54 -7.44 14.20
N GLN A 23 36.76 -6.67 14.94
CA GLN A 23 35.49 -7.17 15.45
C GLN A 23 34.59 -7.39 14.25
N VAL A 24 34.38 -8.66 13.91
CA VAL A 24 33.24 -9.06 13.11
C VAL A 24 32.02 -8.63 13.92
N SER A 25 31.27 -7.65 13.41
CA SER A 25 29.97 -7.29 13.98
C SER A 25 29.14 -8.56 14.02
N ASN A 26 28.68 -8.94 15.22
CA ASN A 26 27.66 -9.96 15.35
C ASN A 26 26.53 -9.59 14.39
N ALA A 27 26.12 -10.53 13.53
CA ALA A 27 24.81 -10.41 12.90
C ALA A 27 23.82 -10.26 14.06
N ASP A 28 23.15 -9.10 14.13
CA ASP A 28 22.19 -8.79 15.18
C ASP A 28 21.23 -9.98 15.31
N GLU A 29 21.09 -10.52 16.52
CA GLU A 29 20.04 -11.50 16.75
C GLU A 29 18.72 -10.88 16.29
N PRO A 30 17.86 -11.64 15.57
CA PRO A 30 16.60 -11.09 15.08
C PRO A 30 15.81 -10.57 16.27
N SER A 31 15.60 -9.26 16.31
CA SER A 31 14.86 -8.59 17.35
C SER A 31 13.47 -9.24 17.48
N LEU A 32 13.16 -9.76 18.66
CA LEU A 32 11.90 -10.42 18.98
C LEU A 32 11.14 -9.60 20.01
N ILE A 33 9.90 -9.23 19.71
CA ILE A 33 8.97 -8.65 20.69
C ILE A 33 7.80 -9.62 20.84
N VAL A 34 7.43 -9.95 22.07
CA VAL A 34 6.26 -10.78 22.37
C VAL A 34 5.36 -10.06 23.35
N GLU A 35 4.11 -9.81 22.95
CA GLU A 35 3.12 -9.17 23.79
C GLU A 35 1.71 -9.63 23.41
N ASN A 36 0.86 -9.84 24.42
CA ASN A 36 -0.56 -10.21 24.25
C ASN A 36 -0.83 -11.35 23.25
N GLY A 37 0.06 -12.34 23.20
CA GLY A 37 -0.07 -13.52 22.35
C GLY A 37 0.31 -13.27 20.89
N VAL A 38 1.06 -12.21 20.60
CA VAL A 38 1.67 -11.92 19.29
C VAL A 38 3.19 -11.86 19.46
N SER A 39 3.93 -12.49 18.56
CA SER A 39 5.36 -12.33 18.40
C SER A 39 5.69 -11.62 17.09
N LEU A 40 6.58 -10.63 17.14
CA LEU A 40 7.16 -9.97 15.96
C LEU A 40 8.64 -10.30 15.86
N ILE A 41 9.12 -10.51 14.65
CA ILE A 41 10.53 -10.78 14.33
C ILE A 41 11.06 -9.78 13.30
N ASN A 42 12.38 -9.66 13.20
CA ASN A 42 13.07 -8.84 12.19
C ASN A 42 12.59 -7.38 12.16
N ILE A 43 12.54 -6.74 13.33
CA ILE A 43 11.97 -5.41 13.52
C ILE A 43 12.98 -4.37 13.05
N PRO A 44 12.70 -3.62 11.98
CA PRO A 44 13.62 -2.61 11.48
C PRO A 44 13.53 -1.35 12.33
N SER A 45 14.68 -0.70 12.58
CA SER A 45 14.72 0.66 13.10
C SER A 45 14.47 1.71 12.02
N GLN A 46 14.77 1.37 10.75
CA GLN A 46 14.63 2.23 9.59
C GLN A 46 14.14 1.44 8.38
N VAL A 47 13.29 2.05 7.55
CA VAL A 47 12.72 1.46 6.34
C VAL A 47 12.72 2.43 5.16
N ASP A 48 12.69 1.88 3.94
CA ASP A 48 12.61 2.62 2.69
C ASP A 48 11.19 2.49 2.11
N GLY A 49 10.32 3.43 2.50
CA GLY A 49 8.94 3.58 2.01
C GLY A 49 7.93 2.52 2.47
N LYS A 50 8.38 1.38 2.99
CA LYS A 50 7.51 0.26 3.36
C LYS A 50 8.09 -0.52 4.54
N ILE A 51 7.23 -0.86 5.50
CA ILE A 51 7.57 -1.79 6.58
C ILE A 51 7.05 -3.19 6.28
N SER A 52 7.89 -4.20 6.49
CA SER A 52 7.49 -5.62 6.49
C SER A 52 7.31 -6.07 7.93
N ILE A 53 6.08 -6.43 8.32
CA ILE A 53 5.76 -6.98 9.63
C ILE A 53 5.59 -8.49 9.52
N SER A 54 6.42 -9.24 10.25
CA SER A 54 6.36 -10.70 10.23
C SER A 54 6.34 -11.25 11.65
N GLY A 55 5.63 -12.36 11.84
CA GLY A 55 5.45 -12.89 13.17
C GLY A 55 4.53 -14.09 13.27
N GLN A 56 4.18 -14.41 14.51
CA GLN A 56 3.19 -15.42 14.84
C GLN A 56 2.24 -14.93 15.91
N THR A 57 1.05 -15.51 16.00
CA THR A 57 0.08 -15.19 17.03
C THR A 57 -0.78 -16.40 17.38
N THR A 58 -1.20 -16.46 18.65
CA THR A 58 -2.23 -17.40 19.13
C THR A 58 -3.64 -16.82 19.00
N LYS A 59 -3.78 -15.59 18.51
CA LYS A 59 -5.03 -14.86 18.38
C LYS A 59 -5.67 -15.16 17.03
N GLN A 60 -6.99 -15.17 17.00
CA GLN A 60 -7.75 -15.42 15.75
C GLN A 60 -7.73 -14.23 14.80
N LYS A 61 -7.53 -13.01 15.33
CA LYS A 61 -7.57 -11.78 14.56
C LYS A 61 -6.66 -10.72 15.17
N ILE A 62 -5.82 -10.13 14.33
CA ILE A 62 -5.00 -8.97 14.65
C ILE A 62 -5.12 -7.94 13.52
N LYS A 63 -4.73 -6.70 13.79
CA LYS A 63 -4.63 -5.60 12.82
C LYS A 63 -3.33 -4.85 13.05
N ALA A 64 -2.85 -4.09 12.07
CA ALA A 64 -1.83 -3.06 12.30
C ALA A 64 -2.52 -1.69 12.38
N LEU A 65 -2.08 -0.85 13.32
CA LEU A 65 -2.42 0.55 13.42
C LEU A 65 -1.15 1.37 13.18
N ILE A 66 -1.10 2.04 12.04
CA ILE A 66 0.01 2.92 11.63
C ILE A 66 -0.33 4.33 12.05
N ILE A 67 0.59 4.99 12.75
CA ILE A 67 0.42 6.37 13.24
C ILE A 67 1.64 7.20 12.86
N LYS A 68 1.38 8.40 12.33
CA LYS A 68 2.38 9.46 12.14
C LYS A 68 1.73 10.82 12.37
N ASP A 69 2.26 11.61 13.30
CA ASP A 69 1.67 12.90 13.68
C ASP A 69 0.17 12.76 14.06
N THR A 70 -0.74 13.32 13.25
CA THR A 70 -2.20 13.18 13.41
C THR A 70 -2.81 12.10 12.51
N TYR A 71 -2.02 11.51 11.61
CA TYR A 71 -2.45 10.42 10.74
C TYR A 71 -2.56 9.12 11.52
N GLN A 72 -3.66 8.39 11.27
CA GLN A 72 -3.84 7.04 11.77
C GLN A 72 -4.59 6.19 10.74
N GLU A 73 -4.10 4.99 10.46
CA GLU A 73 -4.78 4.04 9.59
C GLU A 73 -4.67 2.60 10.09
N TRP A 74 -5.75 1.85 9.93
CA TRP A 74 -5.87 0.45 10.34
C TRP A 74 -5.80 -0.48 9.14
N PHE A 75 -4.93 -1.47 9.23
CA PHE A 75 -4.74 -2.52 8.24
C PHE A 75 -5.16 -3.86 8.84
N ASP A 76 -5.94 -4.63 8.08
CA ASP A 76 -6.17 -6.04 8.40
C ASP A 76 -4.88 -6.84 8.11
N ILE A 77 -4.59 -7.83 8.95
CA ILE A 77 -3.43 -8.72 8.78
C ILE A 77 -3.99 -10.12 8.55
N ASP A 78 -3.66 -10.72 7.41
CA ASP A 78 -4.08 -12.06 7.10
C ASP A 78 -3.22 -13.08 7.86
N LEU A 79 -3.87 -14.11 8.41
CA LEU A 79 -3.23 -15.14 9.22
C LEU A 79 -3.29 -16.49 8.52
N GLU A 80 -2.11 -17.09 8.31
CA GLU A 80 -1.97 -18.46 7.82
C GLU A 80 -1.44 -19.35 8.95
N ASN A 81 -2.32 -20.15 9.55
CA ASN A 81 -1.98 -21.01 10.70
C ASN A 81 -1.30 -20.23 11.84
N GLY A 82 -1.82 -19.03 12.13
CA GLY A 82 -1.28 -18.14 13.16
C GLY A 82 0.01 -17.42 12.75
N LYS A 83 0.52 -17.59 11.53
CA LYS A 83 1.67 -16.83 11.01
C LYS A 83 1.20 -15.67 10.14
N PHE A 84 1.98 -14.61 10.08
CA PHE A 84 1.73 -13.48 9.18
C PHE A 84 3.04 -12.90 8.64
N ASN A 85 2.94 -12.32 7.46
CA ASN A 85 4.01 -11.57 6.81
C ASN A 85 3.37 -10.52 5.89
N GLU A 86 3.23 -9.30 6.38
CA GLU A 86 2.54 -8.22 5.68
C GLU A 86 3.46 -7.07 5.37
N ASP A 87 3.23 -6.48 4.20
CA ASP A 87 3.96 -5.35 3.67
C ASP A 87 3.04 -4.11 3.72
N ILE A 88 3.42 -3.10 4.51
CA ILE A 88 2.63 -1.88 4.67
C ILE A 88 3.43 -0.69 4.16
N TRP A 89 2.89 0.00 3.14
CA TRP A 89 3.50 1.20 2.58
C TRP A 89 3.22 2.42 3.46
N LEU A 90 4.26 3.20 3.74
CA LEU A 90 4.22 4.36 4.61
C LEU A 90 3.95 5.62 3.78
N THR A 91 2.68 5.80 3.41
CA THR A 91 2.25 6.80 2.40
C THR A 91 2.34 8.25 2.86
N GLU A 92 2.51 8.50 4.16
CA GLU A 92 2.68 9.85 4.72
C GLU A 92 4.14 10.36 4.66
N GLY A 93 4.98 9.70 3.85
CA GLY A 93 6.33 10.14 3.51
C GLY A 93 7.35 9.97 4.62
N LYS A 94 8.39 10.79 4.59
CA LYS A 94 9.51 10.68 5.53
C LYS A 94 9.11 10.98 6.96
N GLY A 95 9.76 10.31 7.91
CA GLY A 95 9.67 10.63 9.33
C GLY A 95 9.43 9.41 10.21
N GLN A 96 9.06 9.69 11.46
CA GLN A 96 8.88 8.68 12.49
C GLN A 96 7.45 8.13 12.46
N TYR A 97 7.32 6.81 12.58
CA TYR A 97 6.06 6.10 12.64
C TYR A 97 5.99 5.23 13.88
N ASP A 98 4.79 5.16 14.46
CA ASP A 98 4.40 4.11 15.39
C ASP A 98 3.61 3.04 14.64
N VAL A 99 4.06 1.79 14.71
CA VAL A 99 3.36 0.62 14.17
C VAL A 99 2.91 -0.24 15.34
N ASN A 100 1.61 -0.20 15.64
CA ASN A 100 1.02 -0.94 16.74
C ASN A 100 0.29 -2.17 16.20
N ILE A 101 0.63 -3.36 16.68
CA ILE A 101 -0.18 -4.54 16.39
C ILE A 101 -1.33 -4.59 17.38
N MET A 102 -2.54 -4.57 16.86
CA MET A 102 -3.78 -4.49 17.62
C MET A 102 -4.41 -5.88 17.68
N VAL A 103 -4.62 -6.39 18.88
CA VAL A 103 -5.20 -7.71 19.15
C VAL A 103 -6.70 -7.59 19.34
N ASN A 104 -7.47 -8.35 18.58
CA ASN A 104 -8.92 -8.38 18.75
C ASN A 104 -9.29 -9.09 20.06
N LEU A 105 -10.22 -8.50 20.81
CA LEU A 105 -10.80 -9.09 22.02
C LEU A 105 -12.13 -9.76 21.70
N GLU A 106 -13.07 -8.95 21.19
CA GLU A 106 -14.42 -9.35 20.80
C GLU A 106 -14.99 -8.23 19.90
N ASP A 107 -15.76 -8.60 18.87
CA ASP A 107 -16.39 -7.66 17.93
C ASP A 107 -15.40 -6.59 17.42
N ARG A 108 -15.69 -5.32 17.74
CA ARG A 108 -14.90 -4.14 17.36
C ARG A 108 -13.94 -3.67 18.46
N LYS A 109 -13.79 -4.43 19.55
CA LYS A 109 -12.89 -4.10 20.66
C LYS A 109 -11.51 -4.69 20.40
N TYR A 110 -10.49 -3.85 20.54
CA TYR A 110 -9.08 -4.21 20.36
C TYR A 110 -8.26 -3.74 21.56
N THR A 111 -7.18 -4.46 21.86
CA THR A 111 -6.12 -4.06 22.79
C THR A 111 -4.78 -3.97 22.06
N TYR A 112 -3.80 -3.28 22.64
CA TYR A 112 -2.45 -3.26 22.10
C TYR A 112 -1.78 -4.64 22.24
N GLY A 113 -1.00 -5.03 21.24
CA GLY A 113 0.06 -6.02 21.31
C GLY A 113 1.41 -5.32 21.08
N PRO A 114 2.37 -5.97 20.40
CA PRO A 114 3.68 -5.39 20.14
C PRO A 114 3.62 -4.03 19.43
N LYS A 115 4.48 -3.12 19.85
CA LYS A 115 4.67 -1.80 19.25
C LYS A 115 6.07 -1.69 18.65
N ILE A 116 6.15 -1.14 17.44
CA ILE A 116 7.40 -0.81 16.73
C ILE A 116 7.47 0.70 16.54
N HIS A 117 8.66 1.25 16.78
CA HIS A 117 9.03 2.61 16.36
C HIS A 117 9.98 2.48 15.17
N VAL A 118 9.66 3.14 14.06
CA VAL A 118 10.44 3.04 12.82
C VAL A 118 10.56 4.40 12.14
N GLU A 119 11.74 4.67 11.58
CA GLU A 119 11.95 5.82 10.69
C GLU A 119 11.75 5.41 9.23
N ASN A 120 10.88 6.11 8.51
CA ASN A 120 10.84 6.05 7.06
C ASN A 120 11.77 7.12 6.46
N VAL A 121 12.71 6.71 5.60
CA VAL A 121 13.66 7.63 4.95
C VAL A 121 13.26 8.09 3.56
N SER A 122 12.14 7.59 3.03
CA SER A 122 11.72 7.83 1.64
C SER A 122 10.33 8.42 1.52
N GLU A 123 10.14 9.20 0.45
CA GLU A 123 8.81 9.61 0.02
C GLU A 123 8.11 8.44 -0.67
N VAL A 124 6.79 8.35 -0.49
CA VAL A 124 5.98 7.29 -1.09
C VAL A 124 4.84 7.94 -1.86
N ASN A 125 4.84 7.77 -3.18
CA ASN A 125 3.68 8.17 -3.97
C ASN A 125 2.56 7.15 -3.75
N ARG A 126 1.60 7.49 -2.88
CA ARG A 126 0.44 6.66 -2.56
C ARG A 126 -0.36 6.20 -3.79
N PHE A 127 -0.32 6.98 -4.86
CA PHE A 127 -1.03 6.67 -6.10
C PHE A 127 -0.30 5.65 -6.98
N LEU A 128 0.84 5.12 -6.55
CA LEU A 128 1.59 4.05 -7.24
C LEU A 128 1.71 2.76 -6.43
N VAL A 129 1.31 2.78 -5.17
CA VAL A 129 1.52 1.66 -4.24
C VAL A 129 0.19 1.10 -3.74
N PRO A 130 0.19 -0.14 -3.21
CA PRO A 130 -0.95 -0.66 -2.50
C PRO A 130 -1.33 0.25 -1.34
N THR A 131 -2.64 0.46 -1.17
CA THR A 131 -3.22 1.12 0.00
C THR A 131 -4.41 0.28 0.47
N LYS A 132 -5.03 0.67 1.58
CA LYS A 132 -6.26 0.03 2.04
C LYS A 132 -7.26 -0.15 0.89
N ASP A 133 -7.74 -1.39 0.73
CA ASP A 133 -8.72 -1.82 -0.29
C ASP A 133 -8.23 -1.72 -1.75
N VAL A 134 -6.99 -1.27 -2.00
CA VAL A 134 -6.37 -1.11 -3.33
C VAL A 134 -5.14 -2.02 -3.40
N GLU A 135 -5.36 -3.33 -3.42
CA GLU A 135 -4.29 -4.34 -3.36
C GLU A 135 -3.54 -4.48 -4.70
N SER A 136 -2.80 -3.44 -5.12
CA SER A 136 -2.06 -3.44 -6.40
C SER A 136 -0.86 -4.39 -6.45
N ASN A 137 -0.51 -4.99 -5.31
CA ASN A 137 0.48 -6.06 -5.15
C ASN A 137 -0.13 -7.46 -5.29
N ASP A 138 -1.46 -7.61 -5.40
CA ASP A 138 -2.07 -8.91 -5.67
C ASP A 138 -1.56 -9.46 -7.02
N PRO A 139 -0.95 -10.67 -7.02
CA PRO A 139 -0.37 -11.24 -8.24
C PRO A 139 -1.39 -11.43 -9.37
N ALA A 140 -2.62 -11.85 -9.05
CA ALA A 140 -3.65 -12.10 -10.07
C ALA A 140 -4.17 -10.80 -10.69
N ILE A 141 -4.32 -9.74 -9.90
CA ILE A 141 -4.65 -8.40 -10.38
C ILE A 141 -3.55 -7.87 -11.28
N SER A 142 -2.30 -7.90 -10.80
CA SER A 142 -1.15 -7.35 -11.55
C SER A 142 -0.88 -8.11 -12.86
N ASP A 143 -1.00 -9.43 -12.86
CA ASP A 143 -0.84 -10.25 -14.06
C ASP A 143 -1.93 -10.00 -15.08
N LEU A 144 -3.18 -9.80 -14.65
CA LEU A 144 -4.23 -9.43 -15.57
C LEU A 144 -3.98 -8.03 -16.16
N ALA A 145 -3.66 -7.03 -15.34
CA ALA A 145 -3.38 -5.68 -15.80
C ALA A 145 -2.24 -5.67 -16.84
N LYS A 146 -1.13 -6.37 -16.58
CA LYS A 146 -0.03 -6.56 -17.54
C LYS A 146 -0.48 -7.20 -18.85
N ARG A 147 -1.32 -8.26 -18.79
CA ARG A 147 -1.84 -8.91 -20.00
C ARG A 147 -2.73 -8.00 -20.84
N LEU A 148 -3.66 -7.29 -20.20
CA LEU A 148 -4.57 -6.35 -20.87
C LEU A 148 -3.83 -5.21 -21.55
N THR A 149 -2.67 -4.83 -21.00
CA THR A 149 -1.93 -3.64 -21.43
C THR A 149 -0.66 -3.94 -22.22
N ARG A 150 -0.32 -5.22 -22.43
CA ARG A 150 0.92 -5.68 -23.10
C ARG A 150 1.20 -5.01 -24.45
N LEU A 151 0.16 -4.68 -25.21
CA LEU A 151 0.28 -4.06 -26.54
C LEU A 151 0.00 -2.55 -26.55
N SER A 152 -0.37 -1.97 -25.40
CA SER A 152 -0.67 -0.55 -25.26
C SER A 152 0.58 0.30 -25.52
N LYS A 153 0.42 1.45 -26.16
CA LYS A 153 1.54 2.35 -26.51
C LYS A 153 1.57 3.61 -25.65
N THR A 154 0.40 4.04 -25.18
CA THR A 154 0.22 5.22 -24.35
C THR A 154 -0.34 4.85 -22.98
N ASP A 155 -0.19 5.72 -22.00
CA ASP A 155 -0.84 5.55 -20.69
C ASP A 155 -2.36 5.60 -20.82
N ARG A 156 -2.88 6.41 -21.77
CA ARG A 156 -4.31 6.39 -22.12
C ARG A 156 -4.78 5.02 -22.57
N ASP A 157 -4.05 4.36 -23.46
CA ASP A 157 -4.42 3.02 -23.96
C ASP A 157 -4.46 2.00 -22.81
N LYS A 158 -3.46 2.06 -21.92
CA LYS A 158 -3.40 1.18 -20.74
C LYS A 158 -4.62 1.38 -19.85
N ALA A 159 -4.89 2.63 -19.46
CA ALA A 159 -6.03 3.01 -18.63
C ALA A 159 -7.36 2.61 -19.29
N ARG A 160 -7.49 2.85 -20.60
CA ARG A 160 -8.68 2.51 -21.39
C ARG A 160 -8.93 1.00 -21.43
N ASN A 161 -7.89 0.19 -21.59
CA ASN A 161 -8.00 -1.27 -21.61
C ASN A 161 -8.46 -1.83 -20.25
N ILE A 162 -7.94 -1.29 -19.15
CA ILE A 162 -8.39 -1.63 -17.79
C ILE A 162 -9.86 -1.24 -17.59
N TYR A 163 -10.22 0.01 -17.91
CA TYR A 163 -11.60 0.51 -17.82
C TYR A 163 -12.58 -0.36 -18.60
N ASN A 164 -12.25 -0.69 -19.86
CA ASN A 164 -13.08 -1.53 -20.72
C ASN A 164 -13.21 -2.96 -20.18
N TRP A 165 -12.16 -3.51 -19.57
CA TRP A 165 -12.26 -4.83 -18.97
C TRP A 165 -13.18 -4.81 -17.75
N ILE A 166 -13.01 -3.85 -16.84
CA ILE A 166 -13.85 -3.75 -15.63
C ILE A 166 -15.32 -3.58 -15.99
N THR A 167 -15.64 -2.62 -16.87
CA THR A 167 -17.02 -2.35 -17.32
C THR A 167 -17.71 -3.55 -17.98
N ARG A 168 -16.95 -4.52 -18.50
CA ARG A 168 -17.51 -5.74 -19.13
C ARG A 168 -17.54 -6.95 -18.20
N ASN A 169 -16.70 -6.98 -17.17
CA ASN A 169 -16.44 -8.19 -16.38
C ASN A 169 -16.88 -8.09 -14.93
N ILE A 170 -17.13 -6.88 -14.41
CA ILE A 170 -17.59 -6.66 -13.04
C ILE A 170 -19.06 -6.24 -13.07
N LYS A 171 -19.86 -6.87 -12.23
CA LYS A 171 -21.30 -6.56 -12.09
C LYS A 171 -21.56 -5.73 -10.84
N TYR A 172 -22.56 -4.85 -10.91
CA TYR A 172 -22.99 -4.11 -9.74
C TYR A 172 -23.65 -5.04 -8.72
N ASP A 173 -23.24 -4.94 -7.46
CA ASP A 173 -23.81 -5.70 -6.36
C ASP A 173 -24.97 -4.93 -5.70
N TYR A 174 -26.17 -5.16 -6.20
CA TYR A 174 -27.39 -4.55 -5.66
C TYR A 174 -27.75 -5.04 -4.26
N ASP A 175 -27.33 -6.24 -3.87
CA ASP A 175 -27.58 -6.78 -2.52
C ASP A 175 -26.73 -6.02 -1.50
N LYS A 176 -25.44 -5.88 -1.79
CA LYS A 176 -24.49 -5.07 -1.03
C LYS A 176 -24.95 -3.61 -0.94
N TYR A 177 -25.36 -3.02 -2.06
CA TYR A 177 -25.91 -1.65 -2.07
C TYR A 177 -27.17 -1.50 -1.19
N ARG A 178 -28.11 -2.46 -1.23
CA ARG A 178 -29.30 -2.42 -0.36
C ARG A 178 -28.95 -2.52 1.12
N ARG A 179 -27.93 -3.31 1.48
CA ARG A 179 -27.41 -3.36 2.86
C ARG A 179 -26.80 -2.04 3.29
N GLN A 180 -26.03 -1.38 2.44
CA GLN A 180 -25.49 -0.04 2.71
C GLN A 180 -26.59 0.99 2.97
N LEU A 181 -27.68 0.98 2.19
CA LEU A 181 -28.84 1.84 2.42
C LEU A 181 -29.54 1.56 3.77
N ALA A 182 -29.39 0.35 4.32
CA ALA A 182 -29.85 -0.03 5.65
C ALA A 182 -28.79 0.23 6.76
N ASN A 183 -27.71 0.94 6.44
CA ASN A 183 -26.55 1.19 7.32
C ASN A 183 -25.79 -0.08 7.75
N ASP A 184 -25.87 -1.15 6.96
CA ASP A 184 -25.07 -2.35 7.12
C ASP A 184 -23.86 -2.30 6.18
N TYR A 185 -22.67 -2.18 6.79
CA TYR A 185 -21.38 -2.10 6.10
C TYR A 185 -20.49 -3.31 6.41
N THR A 186 -21.09 -4.44 6.79
CA THR A 186 -20.35 -5.66 7.18
C THR A 186 -19.78 -6.46 6.00
N ASP A 187 -20.16 -6.11 4.77
CA ASP A 187 -19.60 -6.72 3.57
C ASP A 187 -18.09 -6.52 3.43
N ILE A 188 -17.45 -7.44 2.70
CA ILE A 188 -16.05 -7.32 2.31
C ILE A 188 -15.94 -6.38 1.11
N TYR A 189 -15.01 -5.43 1.18
CA TYR A 189 -14.69 -4.47 0.11
C TYR A 189 -13.28 -4.71 -0.42
N GLY A 190 -12.92 -4.00 -1.48
CA GLY A 190 -11.55 -3.92 -1.98
C GLY A 190 -11.26 -4.72 -3.23
N ALA A 191 -10.21 -4.32 -3.92
CA ALA A 191 -9.87 -4.76 -5.26
C ALA A 191 -9.75 -6.28 -5.36
N THR A 192 -9.11 -6.93 -4.39
CA THR A 192 -8.96 -8.39 -4.34
C THR A 192 -10.32 -9.10 -4.26
N ASN A 193 -11.22 -8.61 -3.40
CA ASN A 193 -12.55 -9.20 -3.26
C ASN A 193 -13.39 -9.01 -4.54
N THR A 194 -13.38 -7.80 -5.10
CA THR A 194 -14.08 -7.48 -6.37
C THR A 194 -13.54 -8.30 -7.53
N PHE A 195 -12.22 -8.47 -7.60
CA PHE A 195 -11.57 -9.26 -8.62
C PHE A 195 -11.96 -10.74 -8.55
N LYS A 196 -12.04 -11.32 -7.34
CA LYS A 196 -12.40 -12.73 -7.13
C LYS A 196 -13.89 -12.98 -7.39
N THR A 197 -14.76 -12.14 -6.83
CA THR A 197 -16.23 -12.32 -6.90
C THR A 197 -16.85 -11.81 -8.19
N LYS A 198 -16.13 -10.95 -8.94
CA LYS A 198 -16.62 -10.23 -10.13
C LYS A 198 -17.83 -9.33 -9.85
N LYS A 199 -17.99 -8.88 -8.60
CA LYS A 199 -19.10 -8.04 -8.15
C LYS A 199 -18.64 -6.98 -7.15
N GLY A 200 -19.33 -5.85 -7.12
CA GLY A 200 -19.08 -4.78 -6.15
C GLY A 200 -19.99 -3.56 -6.35
N VAL A 201 -19.87 -2.57 -5.47
CA VAL A 201 -20.50 -1.24 -5.62
C VAL A 201 -19.51 -0.19 -6.13
N CYS A 202 -19.88 1.08 -6.24
CA CYS A 202 -19.01 2.14 -6.81
C CYS A 202 -17.59 2.19 -6.19
N TYR A 203 -17.49 2.00 -4.88
CA TYR A 203 -16.21 1.93 -4.19
C TYR A 203 -15.36 0.74 -4.65
N ASP A 204 -15.94 -0.44 -4.80
CA ASP A 204 -15.26 -1.65 -5.26
C ASP A 204 -14.78 -1.55 -6.72
N PHE A 205 -15.59 -0.92 -7.58
CA PHE A 205 -15.22 -0.64 -8.96
C PHE A 205 -14.01 0.30 -9.06
N SER A 206 -14.03 1.36 -8.26
CA SER A 206 -12.96 2.38 -8.26
C SER A 206 -11.67 1.86 -7.63
N THR A 207 -11.74 1.08 -6.55
CA THR A 207 -10.55 0.46 -5.95
C THR A 207 -9.93 -0.60 -6.85
N LEU A 208 -10.73 -1.43 -7.53
CA LEU A 208 -10.21 -2.39 -8.49
C LEU A 208 -9.53 -1.71 -9.69
N PHE A 209 -10.12 -0.64 -10.23
CA PHE A 209 -9.48 0.13 -11.29
C PHE A 209 -8.15 0.73 -10.85
N ALA A 210 -8.11 1.30 -9.64
CA ALA A 210 -6.87 1.83 -9.06
C ALA A 210 -5.84 0.71 -8.89
N ALA A 211 -6.19 -0.43 -8.29
CA ALA A 211 -5.25 -1.53 -8.05
C ALA A 211 -4.63 -2.05 -9.35
N MET A 212 -5.45 -2.27 -10.39
CA MET A 212 -4.97 -2.67 -11.71
C MET A 212 -4.04 -1.62 -12.32
N SER A 213 -4.38 -0.33 -12.22
CA SER A 213 -3.59 0.77 -12.78
C SER A 213 -2.25 0.96 -12.06
N ARG A 214 -2.26 0.98 -10.72
CA ARG A 214 -1.07 1.10 -9.87
C ARG A 214 -0.11 -0.05 -10.10
N SER A 215 -0.62 -1.27 -10.29
CA SER A 215 0.20 -2.48 -10.53
C SER A 215 1.03 -2.44 -11.83
N ILE A 216 0.70 -1.54 -12.76
CA ILE A 216 1.42 -1.32 -14.02
C ILE A 216 2.07 0.07 -14.10
N GLY A 217 2.18 0.76 -12.95
CA GLY A 217 2.89 2.03 -12.82
C GLY A 217 2.11 3.26 -13.27
N LEU A 218 0.77 3.18 -13.36
CA LEU A 218 -0.06 4.37 -13.58
C LEU A 218 -0.51 4.95 -12.25
N GLU A 219 -0.35 6.27 -12.08
CA GLU A 219 -0.81 6.96 -10.89
C GLU A 219 -2.34 7.05 -10.91
N ALA A 220 -3.00 6.35 -9.98
CA ALA A 220 -4.46 6.28 -9.93
C ALA A 220 -4.98 6.61 -8.53
N LYS A 221 -5.91 7.56 -8.48
CA LYS A 221 -6.64 7.98 -7.28
C LYS A 221 -7.97 7.25 -7.20
N VAL A 222 -8.44 7.00 -5.98
CA VAL A 222 -9.84 6.69 -5.69
C VAL A 222 -10.47 7.97 -5.16
N ILE A 223 -11.42 8.51 -5.90
CA ILE A 223 -12.11 9.75 -5.51
C ILE A 223 -13.40 9.38 -4.81
N ARG A 224 -13.70 10.04 -3.69
CA ARG A 224 -15.02 9.96 -3.04
C ARG A 224 -15.70 11.31 -3.15
N GLY A 225 -16.98 11.28 -3.45
CA GLY A 225 -17.74 12.48 -3.68
C GLY A 225 -19.23 12.20 -3.76
N ASN A 226 -19.93 13.03 -4.53
CA ASN A 226 -21.35 12.83 -4.80
C ASN A 226 -21.61 12.75 -6.30
N TYR A 227 -22.51 11.85 -6.67
CA TYR A 227 -23.27 11.96 -7.90
C TYR A 227 -24.47 12.90 -7.69
N VAL A 228 -24.66 13.87 -8.58
CA VAL A 228 -25.74 14.87 -8.50
C VAL A 228 -26.57 14.83 -9.79
N SER A 229 -27.88 14.67 -9.64
CA SER A 229 -28.82 14.72 -10.77
C SER A 229 -30.14 15.36 -10.33
N GLY A 230 -30.37 16.61 -10.74
CA GLY A 230 -31.50 17.40 -10.27
C GLY A 230 -31.48 17.58 -8.75
N LYS A 231 -32.46 16.99 -8.06
CA LYS A 231 -32.54 17.00 -6.57
C LYS A 231 -31.89 15.78 -5.93
N ARG A 232 -31.46 14.78 -6.70
CA ARG A 232 -30.80 13.58 -6.18
C ARG A 232 -29.33 13.90 -5.94
N GLN A 233 -28.88 13.61 -4.73
CA GLN A 233 -27.48 13.61 -4.36
C GLN A 233 -27.19 12.28 -3.67
N GLU A 234 -26.19 11.55 -4.17
CA GLU A 234 -25.83 10.24 -3.66
C GLU A 234 -24.32 10.14 -3.56
N TYR A 235 -23.84 9.59 -2.45
CA TYR A 235 -22.42 9.34 -2.29
C TYR A 235 -21.92 8.38 -3.37
N HIS A 236 -20.80 8.72 -3.99
CA HIS A 236 -20.26 7.98 -5.12
C HIS A 236 -18.73 7.94 -5.08
N ALA A 237 -18.16 6.97 -5.80
CA ALA A 237 -16.72 6.81 -5.93
C ALA A 237 -16.31 6.50 -7.36
N TRP A 238 -15.21 7.10 -7.80
CA TRP A 238 -14.67 7.00 -9.16
C TRP A 238 -13.14 7.15 -9.15
N ASN A 239 -12.51 7.32 -10.32
CA ASN A 239 -11.06 7.47 -10.42
C ASN A 239 -10.63 8.73 -11.15
N GLU A 240 -9.50 9.27 -10.70
CA GLU A 240 -8.64 10.16 -11.48
C GLU A 240 -7.34 9.41 -11.79
N ILE A 241 -6.86 9.48 -13.03
CA ILE A 241 -5.62 8.82 -13.47
C ILE A 241 -4.69 9.80 -14.18
N HIS A 242 -3.42 9.79 -13.82
CA HIS A 242 -2.40 10.63 -14.44
C HIS A 242 -1.89 9.95 -15.70
N LEU A 243 -2.08 10.61 -16.84
CA LEU A 243 -1.50 10.22 -18.11
C LEU A 243 -0.16 10.95 -18.25
N LYS A 244 0.93 10.28 -17.87
CA LYS A 244 2.24 10.93 -17.75
C LYS A 244 2.78 11.38 -19.10
N ASP A 245 2.53 10.60 -20.15
CA ASP A 245 2.84 10.93 -21.54
C ASP A 245 2.09 12.16 -22.07
N GLU A 246 1.05 12.61 -21.39
CA GLU A 246 0.26 13.80 -21.74
C GLU A 246 0.35 14.93 -20.72
N GLY A 247 0.96 14.66 -19.56
CA GLY A 247 1.08 15.63 -18.47
C GLY A 247 -0.26 16.09 -17.87
N LYS A 248 -1.29 15.23 -17.88
CA LYS A 248 -2.61 15.59 -17.34
C LYS A 248 -3.29 14.46 -16.57
N TRP A 249 -4.12 14.83 -15.61
CA TRP A 249 -5.06 13.94 -14.96
C TRP A 249 -6.36 13.89 -15.79
N ILE A 250 -6.90 12.69 -15.97
CA ILE A 250 -8.23 12.48 -16.56
C ILE A 250 -9.14 11.79 -15.55
N LYS A 251 -10.45 11.97 -15.71
CA LYS A 251 -11.48 11.38 -14.86
C LYS A 251 -12.14 10.21 -15.56
N LEU A 252 -12.49 9.18 -14.80
CA LEU A 252 -13.26 8.06 -15.30
C LEU A 252 -14.11 7.41 -14.20
N ASP A 253 -15.24 6.83 -14.61
CA ASP A 253 -16.12 6.05 -13.75
C ASP A 253 -16.52 4.73 -14.43
N SER A 254 -15.89 3.64 -13.99
CA SER A 254 -16.19 2.29 -14.48
C SER A 254 -17.54 1.77 -13.98
N THR A 255 -18.10 2.32 -12.90
CA THR A 255 -19.43 1.98 -12.38
C THR A 255 -20.51 2.44 -13.34
N PHE A 256 -20.50 3.73 -13.72
CA PHE A 256 -21.45 4.25 -14.71
C PHE A 256 -21.14 3.74 -16.11
N GLY A 257 -19.87 3.47 -16.42
CA GLY A 257 -19.49 2.74 -17.61
C GLY A 257 -20.23 1.41 -17.77
N TYR A 258 -20.30 0.63 -16.69
CA TYR A 258 -21.06 -0.62 -16.61
C TYR A 258 -22.58 -0.37 -16.58
N ALA A 259 -23.07 0.41 -15.62
CA ALA A 259 -24.49 0.50 -15.29
C ALA A 259 -25.31 1.20 -16.38
N LEU A 260 -24.73 2.21 -17.04
CA LEU A 260 -25.40 2.98 -18.09
C LEU A 260 -25.03 2.51 -19.50
N ASN A 261 -24.08 1.58 -19.63
CA ASN A 261 -23.50 1.16 -20.90
C ASN A 261 -23.05 2.38 -21.75
N LYS A 262 -22.39 3.35 -21.09
CA LYS A 262 -21.92 4.62 -21.67
C LYS A 262 -20.43 4.78 -21.44
N ASN A 263 -19.80 5.69 -22.20
CA ASN A 263 -18.38 5.99 -22.03
C ASN A 263 -18.17 7.10 -21.00
N TYR A 264 -17.80 6.72 -19.78
CA TYR A 264 -17.41 7.62 -18.69
C TYR A 264 -15.89 7.61 -18.50
N PHE A 265 -15.12 7.72 -19.58
CA PHE A 265 -13.66 7.85 -19.51
C PHE A 265 -13.22 9.06 -20.29
N ASP A 266 -12.51 9.96 -19.61
CA ASP A 266 -12.13 11.29 -20.12
C ASP A 266 -13.34 12.01 -20.74
N ASN A 267 -14.49 11.91 -20.05
CA ASN A 267 -15.76 12.47 -20.52
C ASN A 267 -15.76 13.98 -20.28
N LYS A 268 -16.10 14.77 -21.30
CA LYS A 268 -16.15 16.24 -21.24
C LYS A 268 -17.21 16.78 -20.28
N ASP A 269 -18.26 16.01 -20.03
CA ASP A 269 -19.40 16.39 -19.19
C ASP A 269 -19.29 15.73 -17.79
N PHE A 270 -18.11 15.20 -17.41
CA PHE A 270 -17.93 14.43 -16.17
C PHE A 270 -18.24 15.25 -14.91
N ASP A 271 -17.90 16.54 -14.92
CA ASP A 271 -18.09 17.43 -13.78
C ASP A 271 -19.51 18.02 -13.68
N ASP A 272 -20.39 17.73 -14.66
CA ASP A 272 -21.79 18.14 -14.60
C ASP A 272 -22.56 17.35 -13.54
N ASP A 273 -22.13 16.12 -13.25
CA ASP A 273 -22.79 15.20 -12.32
C ASP A 273 -21.87 14.60 -11.25
N HIS A 274 -20.54 14.74 -11.32
CA HIS A 274 -19.60 14.27 -10.29
C HIS A 274 -18.98 15.42 -9.48
N VAL A 275 -19.32 15.50 -8.20
CA VAL A 275 -18.81 16.52 -7.27
C VAL A 275 -17.85 15.89 -6.27
N LYS A 276 -16.55 16.13 -6.44
CA LYS A 276 -15.47 15.61 -5.58
C LYS A 276 -15.56 16.16 -4.15
N ILE A 277 -15.36 15.28 -3.15
CA ILE A 277 -15.21 15.66 -1.74
C ILE A 277 -13.77 15.41 -1.29
N ASP A 278 -13.26 14.18 -1.46
CA ASP A 278 -11.91 13.79 -1.04
C ASP A 278 -11.24 12.79 -2.01
N GLU A 279 -10.00 12.41 -1.72
CA GLU A 279 -9.26 11.40 -2.49
C GLU A 279 -8.43 10.44 -1.61
N MET A 280 -8.29 9.21 -2.10
CA MET A 280 -7.51 8.12 -1.54
C MET A 280 -6.53 7.51 -2.55
#